data_AF-A0A7C6UKM3-F1
#
_entry.id   AF-A0A7C6UKM3-F1
#
_cell.length_a   1.000
_cell.length_b   1.000
_cell.length_c   1.000
_cell.angle_alpha   90.00
_cell.angle_beta   90.00
_cell.angle_gamma   90.00
#
_symmetry.space_group_name_H-M   'P 1'
#
loop_
_entity.id
_entity.type
_entity.pdbx_description
1 polymer ?
#
loop_
_entity_poly.entity_id
_entity_poly.type
_entity_poly.pdbx_seq_one_letter_code
_entity_poly.pdbx_strand_id
1 'polypeptide(L)'
;ITHSFGIPVLAHPGHIDNEDIIEDIIKFGIVGIEAYHPDHTYEQKASYIRLATQKNLIITGGSDSHREYADMGIDLPYEYVLRLKQFNK
;
A
#
# COMPACT_ATOMS: atom_id res chain seq x y z
N ILE A 1 -15.87 -2.36 -3.48
CA ILE A 1 -14.77 -1.46 -3.91
C ILE A 1 -14.59 -1.54 -5.42
N THR A 2 -14.25 -2.72 -5.96
CA THR A 2 -14.07 -2.93 -7.42
C THR A 2 -15.36 -2.71 -8.23
N HIS A 3 -16.53 -3.11 -7.73
CA HIS A 3 -17.84 -2.80 -8.36
C HIS A 3 -18.18 -1.30 -8.41
N SER A 4 -17.42 -0.46 -7.71
CA SER A 4 -17.53 1.00 -7.75
C SER A 4 -16.37 1.64 -8.52
N PHE A 5 -15.65 0.85 -9.34
CA PHE A 5 -14.45 1.25 -10.08
C PHE A 5 -13.26 1.69 -9.21
N GLY A 6 -13.31 1.39 -7.91
CA GLY A 6 -12.22 1.67 -6.97
C GLY A 6 -11.14 0.60 -6.98
N ILE A 7 -9.93 0.99 -6.59
CA ILE A 7 -8.78 0.09 -6.44
C ILE A 7 -8.60 -0.19 -4.93
N PRO A 8 -8.88 -1.40 -4.43
CA PRO A 8 -8.71 -1.73 -3.02
C PRO A 8 -7.22 -1.84 -2.67
N VAL A 9 -6.78 -1.04 -1.69
CA VAL A 9 -5.41 -1.00 -1.19
C VAL A 9 -5.43 -1.21 0.32
N LEU A 10 -4.57 -2.09 0.83
CA LEU A 10 -4.36 -2.23 2.27
C LEU A 10 -3.48 -1.09 2.79
N ALA A 11 -4.06 -0.19 3.58
CA ALA A 11 -3.37 0.96 4.17
C ALA A 11 -2.52 0.54 5.37
N HIS A 12 -1.34 1.17 5.49
CA HIS A 12 -0.35 1.08 6.57
C HIS A 12 -0.40 -0.24 7.37
N PRO A 13 -0.12 -1.39 6.72
CA PRO A 13 -0.19 -2.71 7.33
C PRO A 13 0.77 -2.89 8.52
N GLY A 14 1.73 -1.97 8.72
CA GLY A 14 2.63 -1.96 9.88
C GLY A 14 1.92 -1.86 11.23
N HIS A 15 0.63 -1.49 11.27
CA HIS A 15 -0.19 -1.48 12.48
C HIS A 15 -0.97 -2.79 12.72
N ILE A 16 -0.82 -3.78 11.85
CA ILE A 16 -1.44 -5.10 12.01
C ILE A 16 -0.39 -6.04 12.61
N ASP A 17 -0.52 -6.33 13.91
CA ASP A 17 0.44 -7.17 14.65
C ASP A 17 0.48 -8.64 14.18
N ASN A 18 -0.54 -9.09 13.45
CA ASN A 18 -0.66 -10.46 12.97
C ASN A 18 -0.53 -10.54 11.44
N GLU A 19 0.61 -11.06 10.97
CA GLU A 19 0.90 -11.24 9.54
C GLU A 19 -0.08 -12.18 8.82
N ASP A 20 -0.67 -13.16 9.52
CA ASP A 20 -1.65 -14.07 8.92
C ASP A 20 -2.90 -13.29 8.46
N ILE A 21 -3.26 -12.23 9.18
CA ILE A 21 -4.38 -11.35 8.79
C ILE A 21 -4.03 -10.63 7.48
N ILE A 22 -2.78 -10.19 7.30
CA ILE A 22 -2.35 -9.55 6.05
C ILE A 22 -2.49 -10.52 4.88
N GLU A 23 -2.03 -11.76 5.04
CA GLU A 23 -2.16 -12.80 4.02
C GLU A 23 -3.63 -13.14 3.71
N ASP A 24 -4.50 -13.18 4.72
CA ASP A 24 -5.93 -13.41 4.52
C ASP A 24 -6.59 -12.24 3.78
N ILE A 25 -6.25 -10.99 4.10
CA ILE A 25 -6.71 -9.80 3.36
C ILE A 25 -6.26 -9.87 1.89
N ILE A 26 -5.03 -10.31 1.62
CA ILE A 26 -4.55 -10.53 0.24
C ILE A 26 -5.42 -11.57 -0.48
N LYS A 27 -5.79 -12.68 0.18
CA LYS A 27 -6.67 -13.71 -0.40
C LYS A 27 -8.08 -13.18 -0.70
N PHE A 28 -8.55 -12.16 -0.01
CA PHE A 28 -9.83 -11.49 -0.31
C PHE A 28 -9.79 -10.63 -1.58
N GLY A 29 -8.64 -10.48 -2.24
CA GLY A 29 -8.53 -9.89 -3.57
C GLY A 29 -8.29 -8.38 -3.57
N ILE A 30 -7.54 -7.86 -2.59
CA ILE A 30 -7.00 -6.50 -2.70
C ILE A 30 -6.03 -6.41 -3.89
N VAL A 31 -5.83 -5.19 -4.38
CA VAL A 31 -5.03 -4.91 -5.58
C VAL A 31 -3.70 -4.24 -5.24
N GLY A 32 -3.64 -3.52 -4.12
CA GLY A 32 -2.42 -2.86 -3.68
C GLY A 32 -2.19 -2.96 -2.19
N ILE A 33 -0.99 -2.57 -1.79
CA ILE A 33 -0.55 -2.50 -0.40
C ILE A 33 0.32 -1.27 -0.21
N GLU A 34 0.09 -0.54 0.87
CA GLU A 34 0.91 0.59 1.24
C GLU A 34 2.22 0.10 1.86
N ALA A 35 3.33 0.24 1.13
CA ALA A 35 4.65 -0.10 1.65
C ALA A 35 5.38 1.14 2.17
N TYR A 36 5.10 2.30 1.56
CA TYR A 36 5.72 3.58 1.91
C TYR A 36 4.78 4.34 2.85
N HIS A 37 5.11 4.35 4.14
CA HIS A 37 4.39 5.10 5.16
C HIS A 37 5.40 5.66 6.19
N PRO A 38 5.18 6.85 6.79
CA PRO A 38 6.07 7.40 7.81
C PRO A 38 6.28 6.49 9.02
N ASP A 39 5.23 5.78 9.45
CA ASP A 39 5.30 4.88 10.61
C ASP A 39 5.89 3.50 10.29
N HIS A 40 6.22 3.21 9.02
CA HIS A 40 6.91 1.98 8.68
C HIS A 40 8.42 2.10 8.93
N THR A 41 8.94 1.15 9.71
CA THR A 41 10.39 0.88 9.78
C THR A 41 10.95 0.51 8.40
N TYR A 42 12.27 0.60 8.25
CA TYR A 42 12.95 0.18 7.02
C TYR A 42 12.68 -1.30 6.70
N GLU A 43 12.63 -2.13 7.73
CA GLU A 43 12.35 -3.57 7.67
C GLU A 43 10.93 -3.84 7.20
N GLN A 44 9.93 -3.15 7.78
CA GLN A 44 8.53 -3.25 7.35
C GLN A 44 8.35 -2.83 5.89
N LYS A 45 8.89 -1.67 5.51
CA LYS A 45 8.86 -1.18 4.12
C LYS A 45 9.45 -2.21 3.16
N ALA A 46 10.63 -2.74 3.46
CA ALA A 46 11.28 -3.74 2.63
C ALA A 46 10.48 -5.06 2.58
N SER A 47 9.84 -5.46 3.68
CA SER A 47 8.97 -6.63 3.73
C SER A 47 7.75 -6.47 2.83
N TYR A 48 7.04 -5.34 2.92
CA TYR A 48 5.86 -5.08 2.11
C TYR A 48 6.17 -4.89 0.63
N ILE A 49 7.32 -4.29 0.27
CA ILE A 49 7.79 -4.26 -1.13
C ILE A 49 8.01 -5.68 -1.65
N ARG A 50 8.67 -6.56 -0.88
CA ARG A 50 8.89 -7.96 -1.28
C ARG A 50 7.57 -8.72 -1.43
N LEU A 51 6.69 -8.60 -0.44
CA LEU A 51 5.37 -9.24 -0.44
C LEU A 51 4.53 -8.78 -1.64
N ALA A 52 4.46 -7.46 -1.87
CA ALA A 52 3.75 -6.89 -3.02
C ALA A 52 4.29 -7.44 -4.34
N THR A 53 5.62 -7.49 -4.47
CA THR A 53 6.29 -8.02 -5.66
C THR A 53 5.95 -9.49 -5.90
N GLN A 54 6.01 -10.32 -4.85
CA GLN A 54 5.72 -11.75 -4.93
C GLN A 54 4.26 -12.06 -5.26
N LYS A 55 3.33 -11.23 -4.76
CA LYS A 55 1.89 -11.40 -4.94
C LYS A 55 1.34 -10.56 -6.11
N ASN A 56 2.20 -9.86 -6.86
CA ASN A 56 1.85 -8.95 -7.94
C ASN A 56 0.82 -7.86 -7.51
N LEU A 57 0.97 -7.35 -6.30
CA LEU A 57 0.19 -6.21 -5.79
C LEU A 57 0.84 -4.89 -6.21
N ILE A 58 0.02 -3.86 -6.38
CA ILE A 58 0.49 -2.50 -6.61
C ILE A 58 1.06 -1.95 -5.30
N ILE A 59 2.32 -1.53 -5.33
CA ILE A 59 2.95 -0.84 -4.21
C ILE A 59 2.39 0.59 -4.15
N THR A 60 1.98 1.05 -2.98
CA THR A 60 1.50 2.42 -2.76
C THR A 60 2.23 3.10 -1.61
N GLY A 61 1.98 4.40 -1.46
CA GLY A 61 2.46 5.19 -0.34
C GLY A 61 1.53 6.33 0.02
N GLY A 62 1.54 6.71 1.29
CA GLY A 62 0.75 7.79 1.87
C GLY A 62 1.42 8.33 3.12
N SER A 63 1.20 9.60 3.42
CA SER A 63 1.71 10.28 4.62
C SER A 63 0.77 10.19 5.81
N ASP A 64 -0.48 9.81 5.58
CA ASP A 64 -1.57 9.81 6.55
C ASP A 64 -1.69 11.14 7.34
N SER A 65 -1.51 12.26 6.63
CA SER A 65 -1.43 13.60 7.23
C SER A 65 -2.79 14.06 7.78
N HIS A 66 -2.85 14.24 9.10
CA HIS A 66 -4.05 14.71 9.82
C HIS A 66 -3.93 16.14 10.39
N ARG A 67 -2.86 16.89 10.05
CA ARG A 67 -2.59 18.25 10.57
C ARG A 67 -2.17 19.20 9.45
N GLU A 68 -2.50 20.48 9.59
CA GLU A 68 -2.21 21.55 8.60
C GLU A 68 -0.72 21.72 8.23
N TYR A 69 0.20 21.28 9.10
CA TYR A 69 1.65 21.47 8.93
C TYR A 69 2.47 20.17 8.95
N ALA A 70 1.82 19.01 8.83
CA ALA A 70 2.54 17.74 8.66
C ALA A 70 3.11 17.64 7.23
N ASP A 71 4.19 16.89 7.05
CA ASP A 71 4.71 16.56 5.71
C ASP A 71 3.54 16.04 4.85
N MET A 72 3.21 16.79 3.79
CA MET A 72 1.99 16.61 2.99
C MET A 72 2.05 15.43 2.02
N GLY A 73 3.09 14.60 2.10
CA GLY A 73 3.27 13.50 1.19
C GLY A 73 4.48 12.64 1.50
N ILE A 74 4.64 11.60 0.69
CA ILE A 74 5.76 10.67 0.75
C ILE A 74 6.36 10.51 -0.64
N ASP A 75 7.68 10.42 -0.72
CA ASP A 75 8.37 10.16 -1.97
C ASP A 75 8.16 8.71 -2.40
N LEU A 76 7.72 8.54 -3.65
CA LEU A 76 7.43 7.25 -4.24
C LEU A 76 8.01 7.19 -5.65
N PRO A 77 8.64 6.07 -6.06
CA PRO A 77 8.97 5.82 -7.46
C PRO A 77 7.72 5.98 -8.35
N TYR A 78 7.81 6.83 -9.38
CA TYR A 78 6.64 7.20 -10.20
C TYR A 78 6.04 6.00 -10.96
N GLU A 79 6.81 4.93 -11.17
CA GLU A 79 6.33 3.68 -11.75
C GLU A 79 5.16 3.06 -10.98
N TYR A 80 5.10 3.22 -9.67
CA TYR A 80 4.01 2.72 -8.84
C TYR A 80 2.71 3.50 -9.08
N VAL A 81 2.83 4.81 -9.31
CA VAL A 81 1.70 5.66 -9.75
C VAL A 81 1.21 5.25 -11.14
N LEU A 82 2.12 4.91 -12.05
CA LEU A 82 1.74 4.43 -13.38
C LEU A 82 0.95 3.12 -13.32
N ARG A 83 1.32 2.18 -12.43
CA ARG A 83 0.56 0.94 -12.23
C ARG A 83 -0.87 1.20 -11.75
N LEU A 84 -1.06 2.13 -10.80
CA LEU A 84 -2.42 2.54 -10.37
C LEU A 84 -3.24 3.10 -11.54
N LYS A 85 -2.64 3.98 -12.36
CA LYS A 85 -3.31 4.59 -13.52
C LYS A 85 -3.67 3.58 -14.63
N GLN A 86 -2.99 2.44 -14.68
CA GLN A 86 -3.19 1.40 -15.69
C GLN A 86 -4.17 0.31 -15.25
N PHE A 87 -4.40 0.13 -13.94
CA PHE A 87 -5.22 -0.97 -13.43
C PHE A 87 -6.68 -0.99 -13.95
N ASN A 88 -7.26 0.17 -14.20
CA ASN A 88 -8.63 0.32 -14.69
C ASN A 88 -8.72 0.67 -16.20
N LYS A 89 -7.62 0.58 -16.95
CA LYS A 89 -7.62 0.70 -18.41
C LYS A 89 -7.74 -0.66 -19.06
#